data_AF-A0A7J6EE53-F1
#
_entry.id   AF-A0A7J6EE53-F1
#
_cell.length_a   1.000
_cell.length_b   1.000
_cell.length_c   1.000
_cell.angle_alpha   90.00
_cell.angle_beta   90.00
_cell.angle_gamma   90.00
#
_symmetry.space_group_name_H-M   'P 1'
#
loop_
_entity.id
_entity.type
_entity.pdbx_description
1 polymer ?
#
loop_
_entity_poly.entity_id
_entity_poly.type
_entity_poly.pdbx_seq_one_letter_code
_entity_poly.pdbx_strand_id
1 'polypeptide(L)'
;MAENQRVHPAIDIEAPPTAPLVPNGTSASKKGSPVRNHPPLPQTIPTIQAIPAKKRNCCCKCVCWTIGLLVLLLIIIAATAGILYKIFQPKLPNYSVNSLKISDLRLNFDMTLYAKFDVKITANNPNKKIGIYYKKGGKLSVWSTKTKLCEGSLPNFYQGHQNKTVLNIALTGQTQYGNTLMTALQEQQRTGRIPLDLKVHAPVAIKLGKLKLRKVKVTGGCLLVVDSLTTNNLISIKASNCKFRLKL
;
A
#
# COMPACT_ATOMS: atom_id res chain seq x y z
N MET A 1 18.22 -19.72 59.51
CA MET A 1 18.30 -18.30 59.90
C MET A 1 17.68 -17.53 58.74
N ALA A 2 16.38 -17.22 58.79
CA ALA A 2 15.77 -16.11 59.55
C ALA A 2 16.23 -14.75 58.99
N GLU A 3 15.36 -13.77 58.70
CA GLU A 3 14.03 -13.53 59.26
C GLU A 3 13.04 -12.89 58.26
N ASN A 4 11.73 -13.00 58.52
CA ASN A 4 10.64 -12.37 57.76
C ASN A 4 10.39 -10.94 58.27
N GLN A 5 9.79 -10.07 57.44
CA GLN A 5 8.60 -9.35 57.93
C GLN A 5 7.61 -8.96 56.84
N ARG A 6 6.33 -9.29 57.08
CA ARG A 6 5.16 -8.89 56.29
C ARG A 6 4.00 -8.68 57.26
N VAL A 7 3.57 -7.44 57.48
CA VAL A 7 2.38 -7.11 58.29
C VAL A 7 1.63 -5.93 57.66
N HIS A 8 0.34 -6.16 57.36
CA HIS A 8 -0.73 -5.16 57.19
C HIS A 8 -1.59 -5.20 58.47
N PRO A 9 -2.66 -4.38 58.64
CA PRO A 9 -2.92 -2.99 58.26
C PRO A 9 -3.35 -2.16 59.52
N ALA A 10 -3.84 -0.92 59.33
CA ALA A 10 -4.79 -0.30 60.27
C ALA A 10 -5.80 0.59 59.52
N ILE A 11 -7.03 0.61 60.02
CA ILE A 11 -8.20 1.35 59.55
C ILE A 11 -8.61 2.27 60.72
N ASP A 12 -8.99 3.53 60.45
CA ASP A 12 -10.30 4.09 60.85
C ASP A 12 -10.48 5.60 60.57
N ILE A 13 -11.75 5.97 60.29
CA ILE A 13 -12.51 7.19 60.69
C ILE A 13 -11.81 8.57 60.51
N GLU A 14 -12.32 9.54 59.72
CA GLU A 14 -13.64 10.21 59.90
C GLU A 14 -14.09 11.03 58.67
N ALA A 15 -15.39 11.35 58.60
CA ALA A 15 -16.03 12.30 57.68
C ALA A 15 -17.39 12.75 58.27
N PRO A 16 -18.15 13.67 57.63
CA PRO A 16 -17.86 15.03 57.15
C PRO A 16 -18.66 16.07 57.98
N PRO A 17 -18.71 17.37 57.62
CA PRO A 17 -19.88 17.94 56.88
C PRO A 17 -19.46 19.13 55.94
N THR A 18 -20.27 20.06 55.37
CA THR A 18 -21.71 20.41 55.47
C THR A 18 -22.26 21.01 54.15
N ALA A 19 -23.14 20.30 53.43
CA ALA A 19 -24.40 20.75 52.76
C ALA A 19 -24.46 22.04 51.85
N PRO A 20 -25.59 22.39 51.20
CA PRO A 20 -26.85 21.65 51.05
C PRO A 20 -27.34 21.45 49.59
N LEU A 21 -28.42 20.68 49.49
CA LEU A 21 -29.19 20.34 48.29
C LEU A 21 -30.60 20.95 48.40
N VAL A 22 -31.19 21.40 47.27
CA VAL A 22 -32.63 21.75 47.04
C VAL A 22 -33.25 22.86 47.93
N PRO A 23 -34.53 23.31 47.74
CA PRO A 23 -35.36 23.46 46.53
C PRO A 23 -36.06 24.85 46.39
N ASN A 24 -36.84 25.03 45.32
CA ASN A 24 -38.05 25.89 45.17
C ASN A 24 -38.01 27.39 45.50
N GLY A 25 -38.33 28.21 44.48
CA GLY A 25 -38.62 29.64 44.58
C GLY A 25 -40.01 30.03 44.05
N THR A 26 -41.08 29.45 44.60
CA THR A 26 -42.44 29.98 44.39
C THR A 26 -42.59 31.29 45.17
N SER A 27 -42.89 32.39 44.51
CA SER A 27 -43.25 33.65 45.19
C SER A 27 -44.71 34.00 44.93
N ALA A 28 -45.46 34.11 46.03
CA ALA A 28 -46.85 34.55 46.05
C ALA A 28 -46.98 35.87 46.82
N SER A 29 -48.14 36.52 46.63
CA SER A 29 -48.82 37.46 47.55
C SER A 29 -48.86 38.94 47.12
N LYS A 30 -50.07 39.44 46.82
CA LYS A 30 -50.88 40.14 47.85
C LYS A 30 -52.34 40.45 47.45
N LYS A 31 -53.20 40.41 48.47
CA LYS A 31 -54.53 41.09 48.65
C LYS A 31 -55.77 40.65 47.85
N GLY A 32 -56.80 40.23 48.61
CA GLY A 32 -58.06 40.99 48.69
C GLY A 32 -59.33 40.41 48.03
N SER A 33 -60.27 39.89 48.84
CA SER A 33 -61.64 39.45 48.49
C SER A 33 -62.63 40.64 48.31
N PRO A 34 -63.96 40.46 48.05
CA PRO A 34 -64.73 39.29 47.52
C PRO A 34 -65.81 39.62 46.44
N VAL A 35 -66.36 38.56 45.80
CA VAL A 35 -67.76 38.38 45.30
C VAL A 35 -68.45 39.45 44.42
N ARG A 36 -68.85 39.05 43.19
CA ARG A 36 -70.26 39.17 42.72
C ARG A 36 -70.63 38.11 41.66
N ASN A 37 -71.84 37.59 41.72
CA ASN A 37 -72.40 36.51 40.88
C ASN A 37 -72.84 37.01 39.49
N HIS A 38 -72.90 36.12 38.47
CA HIS A 38 -74.01 35.95 37.51
C HIS A 38 -73.71 34.80 36.49
N PRO A 39 -74.60 33.80 36.29
CA PRO A 39 -74.58 32.82 35.19
C PRO A 39 -75.57 33.22 34.05
N PRO A 40 -75.52 32.69 32.79
CA PRO A 40 -76.06 31.35 32.49
C PRO A 40 -75.55 30.55 31.25
N LEU A 41 -75.80 29.23 31.31
CA LEU A 41 -76.09 28.21 30.26
C LEU A 41 -75.04 27.78 29.17
N PRO A 42 -75.12 26.50 28.69
CA PRO A 42 -74.14 25.91 27.79
C PRO A 42 -74.60 25.85 26.32
N GLN A 43 -73.65 25.73 25.39
CA GLN A 43 -73.87 25.22 24.03
C GLN A 43 -72.73 24.28 23.59
N THR A 44 -73.05 23.40 22.65
CA THR A 44 -72.37 22.11 22.47
C THR A 44 -71.82 21.96 21.06
N ILE A 45 -70.50 21.69 20.94
CA ILE A 45 -69.81 21.14 19.74
C ILE A 45 -69.72 22.14 18.53
N PRO A 46 -68.55 22.26 17.82
CA PRO A 46 -67.70 21.15 17.42
C PRO A 46 -66.22 21.20 17.81
N THR A 47 -65.70 20.02 18.13
CA THR A 47 -64.25 19.74 18.11
C THR A 47 -63.74 19.84 16.68
N ILE A 48 -63.13 20.97 16.32
CA ILE A 48 -62.29 21.05 15.13
C ILE A 48 -61.12 20.08 15.35
N GLN A 49 -61.11 18.97 14.62
CA GLN A 49 -59.93 18.10 14.57
C GLN A 49 -58.79 18.89 13.92
N ALA A 50 -57.86 19.35 14.76
CA ALA A 50 -56.66 20.02 14.30
C ALA A 50 -55.85 19.05 13.42
N ILE A 51 -55.84 19.30 12.11
CA ILE A 51 -55.01 18.58 11.15
C ILE A 51 -53.56 18.67 11.66
N PRO A 52 -52.86 17.55 11.91
CA PRO A 52 -51.51 17.59 12.47
C PRO A 52 -50.58 18.31 11.50
N ALA A 53 -50.07 19.47 11.92
CA ALA A 53 -49.16 20.26 11.12
C ALA A 53 -47.94 19.42 10.72
N LYS A 54 -47.76 19.17 9.42
CA LYS A 54 -46.61 18.42 8.87
C LYS A 54 -45.31 19.01 9.43
N LYS A 55 -44.61 18.25 10.28
CA LYS A 55 -43.26 18.60 10.77
C LYS A 55 -42.33 18.74 9.57
N ARG A 56 -42.11 19.98 9.13
CA ARG A 56 -41.48 20.33 7.86
C ARG A 56 -39.97 20.18 7.92
N ASN A 57 -39.50 18.96 7.69
CA ASN A 57 -38.32 18.60 6.89
C ASN A 57 -37.02 19.43 7.07
N CYS A 58 -36.71 19.89 8.29
CA CYS A 58 -35.49 20.68 8.56
C CYS A 58 -34.20 19.84 8.37
N CYS A 59 -34.22 18.58 8.82
CA CYS A 59 -33.09 17.64 8.69
C CYS A 59 -32.63 17.46 7.23
N CYS A 60 -33.57 17.46 6.28
CA CYS A 60 -33.29 17.26 4.86
C CYS A 60 -32.43 18.39 4.25
N LYS A 61 -32.59 19.65 4.70
CA LYS A 61 -31.74 20.76 4.21
C LYS A 61 -30.29 20.65 4.65
N CYS A 62 -30.05 20.32 5.92
CA CYS A 62 -28.69 20.12 6.44
C CYS A 62 -28.00 18.94 5.75
N VAL A 63 -28.71 17.83 5.53
CA VAL A 63 -28.18 16.66 4.80
C VAL A 63 -27.91 16.98 3.33
N CYS A 64 -28.78 17.72 2.63
CA CYS A 64 -28.50 18.15 1.26
C CYS A 64 -27.29 19.09 1.17
N TRP A 65 -27.07 19.97 2.16
CA TRP A 65 -25.90 20.85 2.19
C TRP A 65 -24.59 20.09 2.48
N THR A 66 -24.59 19.13 3.40
CA THR A 66 -23.39 18.30 3.65
C THR A 66 -23.07 17.38 2.48
N ILE A 67 -24.07 16.81 1.80
CA ILE A 67 -23.88 16.06 0.55
C ILE A 67 -23.34 16.98 -0.56
N GLY A 68 -23.90 18.18 -0.73
CA GLY A 68 -23.42 19.15 -1.71
C GLY A 68 -21.96 19.55 -1.49
N LEU A 69 -21.57 19.80 -0.24
CA LEU A 69 -20.18 20.09 0.13
C LEU A 69 -19.25 18.89 -0.10
N LEU A 70 -19.69 17.67 0.21
CA LEU A 70 -18.93 16.44 -0.06
C LEU A 70 -18.73 16.22 -1.57
N VAL A 71 -19.76 16.43 -2.38
CA VAL A 71 -19.68 16.33 -3.85
C VAL A 71 -18.73 17.40 -4.40
N LEU A 72 -18.82 18.65 -3.92
CA LEU A 72 -17.90 19.72 -4.31
C LEU A 72 -16.44 19.37 -3.96
N LEU A 73 -16.19 18.84 -2.76
CA LEU A 73 -14.86 18.39 -2.33
C LEU A 73 -14.33 17.27 -3.23
N LEU A 74 -15.16 16.28 -3.58
CA LEU A 74 -14.79 15.21 -4.51
C LEU A 74 -14.47 15.74 -5.91
N ILE A 75 -15.23 16.71 -6.42
CA ILE A 75 -14.95 17.39 -7.70
C ILE A 75 -13.59 18.11 -7.65
N ILE A 76 -13.29 18.85 -6.58
CA ILE A 76 -12.01 19.54 -6.39
C ILE A 76 -10.84 18.54 -6.34
N ILE A 77 -10.99 17.43 -5.61
CA ILE A 77 -9.98 16.37 -5.54
C ILE A 77 -9.77 15.73 -6.93
N ALA A 78 -10.85 15.40 -7.65
CA ALA A 78 -10.78 14.81 -8.97
C ALA A 78 -10.13 15.75 -10.00
N ALA A 79 -10.51 17.03 -10.01
CA ALA A 79 -9.90 18.05 -10.86
C ALA A 79 -8.40 18.21 -10.57
N THR A 80 -8.02 18.32 -9.29
CA THR A 80 -6.62 18.42 -8.86
C THR A 80 -5.82 17.19 -9.28
N ALA A 81 -6.36 15.98 -9.06
CA ALA A 81 -5.72 14.74 -9.48
C ALA A 81 -5.57 14.64 -11.01
N GLY A 82 -6.58 15.07 -11.77
CA GLY A 82 -6.55 15.12 -13.24
C GLY A 82 -5.49 16.08 -13.77
N ILE A 83 -5.38 17.28 -13.20
CA ILE A 83 -4.35 18.27 -13.53
C ILE A 83 -2.95 17.70 -13.23
N LEU A 84 -2.74 17.13 -12.04
CA LEU A 84 -1.47 16.49 -11.67
C LEU A 84 -1.11 15.33 -12.62
N TYR A 85 -2.08 14.49 -12.97
CA TYR A 85 -1.86 13.39 -13.93
C TYR A 85 -1.43 13.90 -15.31
N LYS A 86 -2.09 14.96 -15.83
CA LYS A 86 -1.73 15.59 -17.11
C LYS A 86 -0.35 16.26 -17.09
N ILE A 87 0.06 16.84 -15.95
CA ILE A 87 1.36 17.51 -15.78
C ILE A 87 2.52 16.53 -15.65
N PHE A 88 2.35 15.46 -14.87
CA PHE A 88 3.42 14.50 -14.54
C PHE A 88 3.48 13.30 -15.48
N GLN A 89 2.33 12.87 -16.03
CA GLN A 89 2.17 11.72 -16.93
C GLN A 89 2.96 10.49 -16.45
N PRO A 90 2.61 9.92 -15.27
CA PRO A 90 3.40 8.87 -14.63
C PRO A 90 3.48 7.61 -15.50
N LYS A 91 4.70 7.31 -15.95
CA LYS A 91 5.07 6.11 -16.71
C LYS A 91 5.84 5.15 -15.81
N LEU A 92 5.61 3.85 -15.97
CA LEU A 92 6.39 2.85 -15.25
C LEU A 92 7.84 2.83 -15.75
N PRO A 93 8.85 2.66 -14.86
CA PRO A 93 10.20 2.37 -15.31
C PRO A 93 10.21 1.01 -16.02
N ASN A 94 10.91 0.93 -17.14
CA ASN A 94 11.15 -0.32 -17.85
C ASN A 94 12.60 -0.76 -17.69
N TYR A 95 12.81 -2.07 -17.80
CA TYR A 95 14.12 -2.69 -17.70
C TYR A 95 14.38 -3.48 -18.97
N SER A 96 15.60 -3.42 -19.47
CA SER A 96 16.08 -4.27 -20.57
C SER A 96 17.29 -5.06 -20.10
N VAL A 97 17.44 -6.28 -20.64
CA VAL A 97 18.61 -7.12 -20.40
C VAL A 97 19.61 -6.81 -21.52
N ASN A 98 20.80 -6.31 -21.17
CA ASN A 98 21.84 -5.97 -22.12
C ASN A 98 22.73 -7.18 -22.44
N SER A 99 23.09 -7.94 -21.42
CA SER A 99 23.87 -9.17 -21.57
C SER A 99 23.63 -10.12 -20.40
N LEU A 100 23.66 -11.41 -20.72
CA LEU A 100 23.67 -12.51 -19.76
C LEU A 100 25.01 -13.24 -19.91
N LYS A 101 25.69 -13.53 -18.81
CA LYS A 101 26.86 -14.40 -18.78
C LYS A 101 26.65 -15.46 -17.71
N ILE A 102 26.99 -16.71 -18.00
CA ILE A 102 27.10 -17.76 -16.98
C ILE A 102 28.57 -17.86 -16.59
N SER A 103 28.83 -17.62 -15.32
CA SER A 103 30.17 -17.67 -14.75
C SER A 103 30.41 -18.99 -14.03
N ASP A 104 29.36 -19.71 -13.65
CA ASP A 104 29.43 -21.04 -13.04
C ASP A 104 28.11 -21.79 -13.24
N LEU A 105 28.17 -23.06 -13.61
CA LEU A 105 27.02 -23.97 -13.68
C LEU A 105 27.53 -25.40 -13.49
N ARG A 106 27.27 -26.00 -12.32
CA ARG A 106 27.76 -27.34 -11.99
C ARG A 106 26.77 -28.12 -11.14
N LEU A 107 26.79 -29.44 -11.29
CA LEU A 107 26.16 -30.36 -10.35
C LEU A 107 27.15 -30.65 -9.21
N ASN A 108 26.73 -30.44 -7.97
CA ASN A 108 27.50 -30.76 -6.77
C ASN A 108 27.27 -32.24 -6.36
N PHE A 109 28.11 -32.77 -5.46
CA PHE A 109 28.01 -34.15 -4.97
C PHE A 109 26.70 -34.47 -4.23
N ASP A 110 26.05 -33.47 -3.64
CA ASP A 110 24.72 -33.57 -3.01
C ASP A 110 23.56 -33.58 -4.02
N MET A 111 23.87 -33.77 -5.31
CA MET A 111 22.94 -33.71 -6.46
C MET A 111 22.26 -32.35 -6.67
N THR A 112 22.71 -31.29 -5.99
CA THR A 112 22.22 -29.93 -6.21
C THR A 112 22.90 -29.29 -7.43
N LEU A 113 22.16 -28.46 -8.16
CA LEU A 113 22.73 -27.64 -9.24
C LEU A 113 23.10 -26.26 -8.67
N TYR A 114 24.39 -25.94 -8.67
CA TYR A 114 24.90 -24.59 -8.40
C TYR A 114 24.89 -23.76 -9.69
N ALA A 115 24.49 -22.50 -9.57
CA ALA A 115 24.36 -21.56 -10.67
C ALA A 115 24.86 -20.16 -10.29
N LYS A 116 25.77 -19.60 -11.10
CA LYS A 116 26.23 -18.20 -11.01
C LYS A 116 26.10 -17.50 -12.36
N PHE A 117 25.33 -16.43 -12.37
CA PHE A 117 25.05 -15.62 -13.55
C PHE A 117 25.47 -14.17 -13.29
N ASP A 118 26.21 -13.59 -14.22
CA ASP A 118 26.51 -12.15 -14.22
C ASP A 118 25.60 -11.47 -15.25
N VAL A 119 24.69 -10.62 -14.77
CA VAL A 119 23.64 -10.01 -15.58
C VAL A 119 23.83 -8.52 -15.66
N LYS A 120 23.85 -7.98 -16.88
CA LYS A 120 23.84 -6.55 -17.15
C LYS A 120 22.43 -6.14 -17.57
N ILE A 121 21.79 -5.28 -16.78
CA ILE A 121 20.48 -4.71 -17.10
C ILE A 121 20.55 -3.19 -17.18
N THR A 122 19.69 -2.59 -18.00
CA THR A 122 19.47 -1.14 -18.02
C THR A 122 18.12 -0.86 -17.40
N ALA A 123 18.10 -0.18 -16.25
CA ALA A 123 16.91 0.45 -15.71
C ALA A 123 16.71 1.80 -16.41
N ASN A 124 15.54 2.07 -16.96
CA ASN A 124 15.22 3.33 -17.63
C ASN A 124 14.01 3.99 -16.96
N ASN A 125 14.18 5.26 -16.59
CA ASN A 125 13.09 6.11 -16.10
C ASN A 125 12.57 7.01 -17.23
N PRO A 126 11.46 6.66 -17.90
CA PRO A 126 10.90 7.47 -19.00
C PRO A 126 10.19 8.76 -18.54
N ASN A 127 10.17 9.06 -17.24
CA ASN A 127 9.42 10.21 -16.70
C ASN A 127 10.21 11.52 -16.82
N LYS A 128 9.55 12.58 -17.30
CA LYS A 128 10.13 13.93 -17.45
C LYS A 128 10.23 14.72 -16.15
N LYS A 129 9.36 14.45 -15.17
CA LYS A 129 9.21 15.22 -13.92
C LYS A 129 9.16 14.36 -12.65
N ILE A 130 9.46 13.06 -12.78
CA ILE A 130 9.42 12.08 -11.68
C ILE A 130 10.79 11.45 -11.52
N GLY A 131 11.36 11.54 -10.32
CA GLY A 131 12.57 10.80 -9.94
C GLY A 131 12.22 9.49 -9.23
N ILE A 132 13.10 8.50 -9.30
CA ILE A 132 12.87 7.17 -8.71
C ILE A 132 14.02 6.84 -7.77
N TYR A 133 13.72 6.64 -6.48
CA TYR A 133 14.70 6.09 -5.54
C TYR A 133 14.52 4.57 -5.42
N TYR A 134 15.51 3.81 -5.86
CA TYR A 134 15.61 2.37 -5.61
C TYR A 134 16.00 2.12 -4.15
N LYS A 135 15.34 1.16 -3.49
CA LYS A 135 15.45 0.89 -2.04
C LYS A 135 15.92 -0.52 -1.73
N LYS A 136 16.36 -0.72 -0.48
CA LYS A 136 16.83 -2.00 0.05
C LYS A 136 15.73 -3.06 -0.08
N GLY A 137 16.13 -4.30 -0.34
CA GLY A 137 15.22 -5.41 -0.64
C GLY A 137 14.83 -5.53 -2.13
N GLY A 138 15.53 -4.82 -3.02
CA GLY A 138 15.48 -5.08 -4.44
C GLY A 138 16.17 -6.38 -4.81
N LYS A 139 15.56 -7.19 -5.68
CA LYS A 139 16.02 -8.53 -6.08
C LYS A 139 15.88 -8.73 -7.59
N LEU A 140 16.84 -9.44 -8.17
CA LEU A 140 16.78 -10.03 -9.51
C LEU A 140 16.98 -11.55 -9.38
N SER A 141 16.27 -12.34 -10.16
CA SER A 141 16.38 -13.81 -10.14
C SER A 141 16.20 -14.41 -11.53
N VAL A 142 16.92 -15.49 -11.80
CA VAL A 142 16.77 -16.30 -13.04
C VAL A 142 16.01 -17.57 -12.70
N TRP A 143 15.03 -17.91 -13.53
CA TRP A 143 14.23 -19.12 -13.41
C TRP A 143 14.31 -19.93 -14.71
N SER A 144 14.41 -21.25 -14.60
CA SER A 144 14.11 -22.18 -15.68
C SER A 144 12.77 -22.84 -15.36
N THR A 145 11.77 -22.62 -16.23
CA THR A 145 10.40 -23.11 -16.06
C THR A 145 9.80 -22.72 -14.70
N LYS A 146 9.75 -23.63 -13.72
CA LYS A 146 9.23 -23.39 -12.35
C LYS A 146 10.33 -23.31 -11.27
N THR A 147 11.58 -23.53 -11.63
CA THR A 147 12.71 -23.65 -10.69
C THR A 147 13.58 -22.40 -10.72
N LYS A 148 13.83 -21.80 -9.55
CA LYS A 148 14.76 -20.67 -9.42
C LYS A 148 16.20 -21.19 -9.50
N LEU A 149 16.98 -20.67 -10.45
CA LEU A 149 18.39 -21.02 -10.61
C LEU A 149 19.25 -20.22 -9.63
N CYS A 150 19.10 -18.90 -9.66
CA CYS A 150 19.91 -17.97 -8.88
C CYS A 150 19.15 -16.67 -8.57
N GLU A 151 19.62 -15.95 -7.55
CA GLU A 151 19.09 -14.67 -7.10
C GLU A 151 20.24 -13.74 -6.69
N GLY A 152 20.03 -12.44 -6.78
CA GLY A 152 20.96 -11.42 -6.30
C GLY A 152 20.26 -10.11 -5.98
N SER A 153 20.95 -9.26 -5.23
CA SER A 153 20.39 -7.99 -4.74
C SER A 153 20.57 -6.87 -5.77
N LEU A 154 19.52 -6.06 -5.96
CA LEU A 154 19.62 -4.81 -6.71
C LEU A 154 20.29 -3.72 -5.83
N PRO A 155 21.19 -2.89 -6.39
CA PRO A 155 21.79 -1.80 -5.66
C PRO A 155 20.77 -0.70 -5.32
N ASN A 156 21.08 0.09 -4.29
CA ASN A 156 20.32 1.28 -3.94
C ASN A 156 20.88 2.48 -4.70
N PHE A 157 20.05 3.14 -5.51
CA PHE A 157 20.46 4.34 -6.24
C PHE A 157 19.28 5.30 -6.43
N TYR A 158 19.59 6.53 -6.84
CA TYR A 158 18.60 7.48 -7.31
C TYR A 158 18.70 7.60 -8.83
N GLN A 159 17.56 7.43 -9.50
CA GLN A 159 17.44 7.67 -10.93
C GLN A 159 16.67 8.98 -11.15
N GLY A 160 17.35 9.96 -11.75
CA GLY A 160 16.75 11.24 -12.14
C GLY A 160 15.75 11.10 -13.29
N HIS A 161 15.23 12.23 -13.74
CA HIS A 161 14.31 12.33 -14.88
C HIS A 161 14.97 11.83 -16.18
N GLN A 162 14.23 11.11 -17.02
CA GLN A 162 14.69 10.64 -18.35
C GLN A 162 16.06 9.94 -18.36
N ASN A 163 16.41 9.27 -17.25
CA ASN A 163 17.76 8.73 -17.03
C ASN A 163 17.77 7.20 -17.22
N LYS A 164 18.83 6.69 -17.86
CA LYS A 164 19.14 5.27 -18.03
C LYS A 164 20.33 4.91 -17.15
N THR A 165 20.19 3.87 -16.33
CA THR A 165 21.25 3.40 -15.43
C THR A 165 21.53 1.94 -15.71
N VAL A 166 22.76 1.63 -16.09
CA VAL A 166 23.24 0.26 -16.31
C VAL A 166 23.66 -0.32 -14.95
N LEU A 167 23.19 -1.53 -14.66
CA LEU A 167 23.47 -2.26 -13.43
C LEU A 167 24.10 -3.61 -13.81
N ASN A 168 25.28 -3.88 -13.26
CA ASN A 168 25.90 -5.21 -13.30
C ASN A 168 25.55 -5.92 -12.00
N ILE A 169 24.95 -7.10 -12.07
CA ILE A 169 24.41 -7.82 -10.92
C ILE A 169 24.87 -9.27 -11.01
N ALA A 170 25.70 -9.69 -10.05
CA ALA A 170 26.01 -11.09 -9.84
C ALA A 170 24.82 -11.76 -9.12
N LEU A 171 24.38 -12.89 -9.68
CA LEU A 171 23.31 -13.73 -9.14
C LEU A 171 23.92 -15.09 -8.80
N THR A 172 23.60 -15.63 -7.63
CA THR A 172 24.04 -16.96 -7.20
C THR A 172 22.87 -17.78 -6.67
N GLY A 173 22.96 -19.10 -6.76
CA GLY A 173 21.97 -19.99 -6.19
C GLY A 173 22.35 -21.45 -6.30
N GLN A 174 21.58 -22.27 -5.59
CA GLN A 174 21.71 -23.71 -5.52
C GLN A 174 20.29 -24.27 -5.46
N THR A 175 20.01 -25.32 -6.24
CA THR A 175 18.67 -25.93 -6.30
C THR A 175 18.75 -27.45 -6.14
N GLN A 176 17.82 -27.99 -5.35
CA GLN A 176 17.77 -29.40 -4.94
C GLN A 176 17.43 -30.36 -6.10
N TYR A 177 16.72 -29.88 -7.11
CA TYR A 177 16.37 -30.67 -8.30
C TYR A 177 17.49 -30.63 -9.36
N GLY A 178 18.74 -30.81 -8.93
CA GLY A 178 19.90 -30.46 -9.76
C GLY A 178 20.05 -31.35 -10.98
N ASN A 179 19.96 -32.68 -10.81
CA ASN A 179 20.17 -33.64 -11.89
C ASN A 179 19.11 -33.51 -13.00
N THR A 180 17.82 -33.54 -12.64
CA THR A 180 16.71 -33.43 -13.61
C THR A 180 16.73 -32.10 -14.37
N LEU A 181 17.07 -31.02 -13.67
CA LEU A 181 17.23 -29.70 -14.26
C LEU A 181 18.45 -29.62 -15.19
N MET A 182 19.59 -30.19 -14.80
CA MET A 182 20.80 -30.21 -15.63
C MET A 182 20.55 -30.95 -16.95
N THR A 183 19.90 -32.12 -16.89
CA THR A 183 19.50 -32.88 -18.09
C THR A 183 18.56 -32.08 -18.99
N ALA A 184 17.52 -31.44 -18.42
CA ALA A 184 16.59 -30.60 -19.18
C ALA A 184 17.29 -29.40 -19.84
N LEU A 185 18.23 -28.75 -19.15
CA LEU A 185 19.02 -27.64 -19.69
C LEU A 185 19.97 -28.12 -20.81
N GLN A 186 20.58 -29.30 -20.67
CA GLN A 186 21.42 -29.91 -21.72
C GLN A 186 20.61 -30.28 -22.97
N GLU A 187 19.41 -30.82 -22.81
CA GLU A 187 18.49 -31.12 -23.91
C GLU A 187 18.06 -29.84 -24.64
N GLN A 188 17.64 -28.81 -23.89
CA GLN A 188 17.33 -27.49 -24.44
C GLN A 188 18.53 -26.87 -25.17
N GLN A 189 19.76 -27.08 -24.67
CA GLN A 189 20.98 -26.62 -25.32
C GLN A 189 21.24 -27.33 -26.65
N ARG A 190 20.90 -28.62 -26.80
CA ARG A 190 20.96 -29.31 -28.11
C ARG A 190 20.03 -28.68 -29.15
N THR A 191 18.88 -28.16 -28.74
CA THR A 191 17.99 -27.39 -29.62
C THR A 191 18.45 -25.95 -29.88
N GLY A 192 19.49 -25.49 -29.17
CA GLY A 192 19.98 -24.10 -29.21
C GLY A 192 18.93 -23.07 -28.78
N ARG A 193 17.95 -23.46 -27.96
CA ARG A 193 16.83 -22.62 -27.52
C ARG A 193 16.48 -22.90 -26.06
N ILE A 194 17.01 -22.07 -25.17
CA ILE A 194 16.92 -22.30 -23.73
C ILE A 194 16.07 -21.18 -23.11
N PRO A 195 14.84 -21.47 -22.66
CA PRO A 195 13.94 -20.46 -22.09
C PRO A 195 14.31 -20.14 -20.63
N LEU A 196 14.60 -18.87 -20.36
CA LEU A 196 14.89 -18.35 -19.02
C LEU A 196 13.95 -17.20 -18.68
N ASP A 197 13.42 -17.16 -17.46
CA ASP A 197 12.59 -16.05 -16.97
C ASP A 197 13.36 -15.22 -15.94
N LEU A 198 13.74 -14.00 -16.32
CA LEU A 198 14.37 -13.03 -15.42
C LEU A 198 13.30 -12.23 -14.68
N LYS A 199 13.11 -12.55 -13.39
CA LYS A 199 12.13 -11.87 -12.52
C LYS A 199 12.80 -10.79 -11.69
N VAL A 200 12.29 -9.56 -11.82
CA VAL A 200 12.73 -8.38 -11.06
C VAL A 200 11.68 -8.00 -10.01
N HIS A 201 12.15 -7.70 -8.80
CA HIS A 201 11.35 -7.14 -7.72
C HIS A 201 12.10 -5.93 -7.12
N ALA A 202 11.68 -4.72 -7.47
CA ALA A 202 12.32 -3.47 -7.05
C ALA A 202 11.38 -2.65 -6.15
N PRO A 203 11.63 -2.54 -4.83
CA PRO A 203 10.95 -1.56 -4.00
C PRO A 203 11.52 -0.18 -4.32
N VAL A 204 10.65 0.75 -4.72
CA VAL A 204 11.01 2.11 -5.12
C VAL A 204 10.21 3.14 -4.35
N ALA A 205 10.76 4.34 -4.16
CA ALA A 205 10.04 5.50 -3.67
C ALA A 205 10.05 6.61 -4.73
N ILE A 206 8.88 7.14 -5.03
CA ILE A 206 8.68 8.13 -6.10
C ILE A 206 8.99 9.54 -5.59
N LYS A 207 9.69 10.36 -6.39
CA LYS A 207 10.02 11.76 -6.10
C LYS A 207 9.29 12.67 -7.09
N LEU A 208 8.45 13.58 -6.59
CA LEU A 208 7.76 14.62 -7.37
C LEU A 208 8.28 15.99 -6.92
N GLY A 209 9.18 16.57 -7.71
CA GLY A 209 9.87 17.82 -7.31
C GLY A 209 10.63 17.65 -6.00
N LYS A 210 10.23 18.39 -4.95
CA LYS A 210 10.77 18.27 -3.59
C LYS A 210 10.06 17.19 -2.75
N LEU A 211 8.85 16.78 -3.12
CA LEU A 211 8.06 15.79 -2.38
C LEU A 211 8.55 14.36 -2.67
N LYS A 212 8.58 13.53 -1.63
CA LYS A 212 8.96 12.11 -1.70
C LYS A 212 7.79 11.27 -1.20
N LEU A 213 7.20 10.48 -2.10
CA LEU A 213 6.02 9.67 -1.84
C LEU A 213 6.37 8.35 -1.13
N ARG A 214 5.32 7.60 -0.76
CA ARG A 214 5.41 6.26 -0.17
C ARG A 214 6.22 5.30 -1.06
N LYS A 215 6.80 4.29 -0.42
CA LYS A 215 7.38 3.13 -1.12
C LYS A 215 6.25 2.36 -1.84
N VAL A 216 6.53 1.92 -3.06
CA VAL A 216 5.73 1.00 -3.89
C VAL A 216 6.65 -0.09 -4.45
N LYS A 217 6.10 -1.20 -4.92
CA LYS A 217 6.88 -2.33 -5.46
C LYS A 217 6.69 -2.39 -6.97
N VAL A 218 7.78 -2.26 -7.73
CA VAL A 218 7.80 -2.57 -9.17
C VAL A 218 8.20 -4.03 -9.32
N THR A 219 7.37 -4.81 -10.01
CA THR A 219 7.61 -6.23 -10.29
C THR A 219 7.54 -6.49 -11.78
N GLY A 220 8.36 -7.38 -12.31
CA GLY A 220 8.24 -7.80 -13.70
C GLY A 220 9.00 -9.08 -14.02
N GLY A 221 8.76 -9.59 -15.22
CA GLY A 221 9.43 -10.75 -15.79
C GLY A 221 9.91 -10.44 -17.20
N CYS A 222 11.07 -10.97 -17.57
CA CYS A 222 11.61 -10.95 -18.91
C CYS A 222 11.84 -12.40 -19.34
N LEU A 223 10.97 -12.90 -20.22
CA LEU A 223 11.16 -14.19 -20.88
C LEU A 223 12.26 -14.03 -21.94
N LEU A 224 13.39 -14.68 -21.73
CA LEU A 224 14.51 -14.73 -22.65
C LEU A 224 14.57 -16.13 -23.30
N VAL A 225 14.94 -16.18 -24.57
CA VAL A 225 15.40 -17.42 -25.22
C VAL A 225 16.88 -17.22 -25.53
N VAL A 226 17.73 -18.06 -24.95
CA VAL A 226 19.17 -18.02 -25.17
C VAL A 226 19.67 -19.20 -26.00
N ASP A 227 20.88 -19.07 -26.55
CA ASP A 227 21.49 -20.01 -27.48
C ASP A 227 22.24 -21.17 -26.78
N SER A 228 23.02 -20.88 -25.75
CA SER A 228 23.80 -21.84 -24.97
C SER A 228 23.93 -21.41 -23.50
N LEU A 229 24.30 -22.35 -22.63
CA LEU A 229 24.72 -22.08 -21.25
C LEU A 229 26.21 -22.35 -21.06
N THR A 230 27.03 -22.07 -22.08
CA THR A 230 28.49 -22.23 -21.95
C THR A 230 29.03 -21.26 -20.90
N THR A 231 29.85 -21.80 -19.98
CA THR A 231 30.49 -21.00 -18.94
C THR A 231 31.52 -20.04 -19.56
N ASN A 232 31.73 -18.92 -18.89
CA ASN A 232 32.69 -17.86 -19.24
C ASN A 232 32.41 -17.05 -20.53
N ASN A 233 31.51 -17.51 -21.40
CA ASN A 233 31.12 -16.81 -22.62
C ASN A 233 29.95 -15.82 -22.42
N LEU A 234 29.84 -14.85 -23.33
CA LEU A 234 28.62 -14.03 -23.46
C LEU A 234 27.54 -14.86 -24.16
N ILE A 235 26.34 -14.86 -23.58
CA ILE A 235 25.22 -15.66 -24.07
C ILE A 235 24.40 -14.83 -25.06
N SER A 236 24.07 -15.40 -26.22
CA SER A 236 23.27 -14.70 -27.24
C SER A 236 21.79 -14.78 -26.90
N ILE A 237 21.16 -13.61 -26.74
CA ILE A 237 19.73 -13.49 -26.47
C ILE A 237 18.99 -13.49 -27.81
N LYS A 238 18.49 -14.66 -28.23
CA LYS A 238 17.75 -14.84 -29.49
C LYS A 238 16.38 -14.14 -29.49
N ALA A 239 15.74 -14.04 -28.32
CA ALA A 239 14.48 -13.33 -28.15
C ALA A 239 14.32 -12.85 -26.70
N SER A 240 13.58 -11.73 -26.51
CA SER A 240 13.23 -11.21 -25.19
C SER A 240 11.82 -10.61 -25.17
N ASN A 241 10.99 -10.98 -24.19
CA ASN A 241 9.69 -10.36 -23.93
C ASN A 241 9.58 -9.94 -22.46
N CYS A 242 9.57 -8.63 -22.20
CA CYS A 242 9.58 -8.06 -20.85
C CYS A 242 8.24 -7.40 -20.50
N LYS A 243 7.70 -7.71 -19.31
CA LYS A 243 6.44 -7.13 -18.79
C LYS A 243 6.63 -6.67 -17.35
N PHE A 244 6.24 -5.43 -17.06
CA PHE A 244 6.38 -4.80 -15.73
C PHE A 244 5.02 -4.32 -15.21
N ARG A 245 4.82 -4.41 -13.90
CA ARG A 245 3.61 -3.99 -13.17
C ARG A 245 4.00 -3.34 -11.84
N LEU A 246 3.19 -2.40 -11.38
CA LEU A 246 3.31 -1.78 -10.06
C LEU A 246 2.35 -2.47 -9.08
N LYS A 247 2.82 -2.72 -7.86
CA LYS A 247 2.05 -3.18 -6.70
C LYS A 247 2.20 -2.14 -5.58
N LEU A 248 1.08 -1.76 -4.96
CA LEU A 248 1.03 -0.74 -3.89
C LEU A 248 1.44 -1.29 -2.52
#